data_AF-A0A916HEN3-F1
#
_entry.id   AF-A0A916HEN3-F1
#
_cell.length_a   1.000
_cell.length_b   1.000
_cell.length_c   1.000
_cell.angle_alpha   90.00
_cell.angle_beta   90.00
_cell.angle_gamma   90.00
#
_symmetry.space_group_name_H-M   'P 1'
#
loop_
_entity.id
_entity.type
_entity.pdbx_description
1 polymer ?
#
loop_
_entity_poly.entity_id
_entity_poly.type
_entity_poly.pdbx_seq_one_letter_code
_entity_poly.pdbx_strand_id
1 'polypeptide(L)'
;GITATFFVTVNYVGKQGYVSWDDLRRMSGMGMSIQSHSLNHVFLSDLDDRSLRRELAESKRLLEENVAKPVHYISLPGGFCSRKVLEAARECGYRGVCTSVPGYNAPGRGEFLVLKRMLVTRKTSLEDFATSVEGNSRRALSSSALYLLKAAARKTLGSRAYYSLWSKLFKEVK
;
A
#
# COMPACT_ATOMS: atom_id res chain seq x y z
N GLY A 1 23.13 4.18 -7.91
CA GLY A 1 22.10 4.99 -7.24
C GLY A 1 21.14 4.10 -6.48
N ILE A 2 20.26 4.67 -5.65
CA ILE A 2 19.21 3.92 -4.93
C ILE A 2 17.96 3.84 -5.83
N THR A 3 17.31 2.68 -5.84
CA THR A 3 16.01 2.48 -6.49
C THR A 3 14.89 2.40 -5.45
N ALA A 4 13.68 2.81 -5.83
CA ALA A 4 12.49 2.72 -4.99
C ALA A 4 11.29 2.18 -5.77
N THR A 5 10.27 1.71 -5.03
CA THR A 5 8.97 1.34 -5.58
C THR A 5 7.92 2.37 -5.17
N PHE A 6 7.20 2.92 -6.14
CA PHE A 6 6.13 3.88 -5.96
C PHE A 6 4.79 3.21 -6.26
N PHE A 7 3.88 3.23 -5.30
CA PHE A 7 2.51 2.74 -5.47
C PHE A 7 1.60 3.93 -5.83
N VAL A 8 1.04 3.91 -7.03
CA VAL A 8 0.34 5.05 -7.63
C VAL A 8 -1.17 4.82 -7.65
N THR A 9 -1.91 5.80 -7.15
CA THR A 9 -3.37 5.88 -7.36
C THR A 9 -3.64 6.51 -8.73
N VAL A 10 -4.16 5.72 -9.66
CA VAL A 10 -4.21 6.08 -11.09
C VAL A 10 -5.04 7.34 -11.34
N ASN A 11 -6.24 7.45 -10.75
CA ASN A 11 -7.09 8.62 -10.97
C ASN A 11 -6.59 9.89 -10.27
N TYR A 12 -5.45 9.85 -9.58
CA TYR A 12 -4.81 11.04 -9.00
C TYR A 12 -3.65 11.56 -9.84
N VAL A 13 -3.16 10.79 -10.82
CA VAL A 13 -2.05 11.20 -11.68
C VAL A 13 -2.42 12.46 -12.47
N GLY A 14 -1.55 13.46 -12.46
CA GLY A 14 -1.74 14.75 -13.12
C GLY A 14 -2.66 15.74 -12.39
N LYS A 15 -3.24 15.36 -11.24
CA LYS A 15 -3.96 16.31 -10.38
C LYS A 15 -3.00 17.21 -9.62
N GLN A 16 -3.48 18.38 -9.19
CA GLN A 16 -2.69 19.30 -8.36
C GLN A 16 -2.16 18.58 -7.10
N GLY A 17 -0.84 18.67 -6.87
CA GLY A 17 -0.16 18.02 -5.75
C GLY A 17 0.19 16.53 -5.98
N TYR A 18 -0.08 15.99 -7.17
CA TYR A 18 0.26 14.62 -7.54
C TYR A 18 1.20 14.60 -8.76
N VAL A 19 1.92 13.50 -8.88
CA VAL A 19 2.86 13.23 -9.99
C VAL A 19 2.13 13.17 -11.33
N SER A 20 2.78 13.61 -12.41
CA SER A 20 2.25 13.51 -13.78
C SER A 20 2.61 12.17 -14.44
N TRP A 21 1.98 11.84 -15.57
CA TRP A 21 2.35 10.65 -16.34
C TRP A 21 3.76 10.75 -16.94
N ASP A 22 4.18 11.94 -17.35
CA ASP A 22 5.55 12.16 -17.85
C ASP A 22 6.59 11.95 -16.74
N ASP A 23 6.31 12.41 -15.53
CA ASP A 23 7.16 12.16 -14.38
C ASP A 23 7.25 10.67 -14.04
N LEU A 24 6.15 9.94 -14.09
CA LEU A 24 6.16 8.50 -13.86
C LEU A 24 6.98 7.75 -14.91
N ARG A 25 6.87 8.13 -16.19
CA ARG A 25 7.72 7.60 -17.27
C ARG A 25 9.19 7.92 -17.03
N ARG A 26 9.52 9.15 -16.66
CA ARG A 26 10.89 9.59 -16.35
C ARG A 26 11.48 8.83 -15.16
N MET A 27 10.75 8.74 -14.05
CA MET A 27 11.14 7.97 -12.86
C MET A 27 11.37 6.51 -13.21
N SER A 28 10.47 5.92 -14.01
CA SER A 28 10.61 4.57 -14.54
C SER A 28 11.89 4.42 -15.39
N GLY A 29 12.17 5.37 -16.28
CA GLY A 29 13.39 5.41 -17.09
C GLY A 29 14.67 5.51 -16.26
N MET A 30 14.59 6.10 -15.06
CA MET A 30 15.69 6.19 -14.09
C MET A 30 15.83 4.95 -13.18
N GLY A 31 15.07 3.88 -13.44
CA GLY A 31 15.15 2.61 -12.69
C GLY A 31 14.21 2.51 -11.49
N MET A 32 13.32 3.48 -11.28
CA MET A 32 12.27 3.36 -10.25
C MET A 32 11.19 2.36 -10.70
N SER A 33 10.60 1.64 -9.76
CA SER A 33 9.49 0.73 -10.01
C SER A 33 8.16 1.44 -9.76
N ILE A 34 7.27 1.44 -10.75
CA ILE A 34 5.93 2.04 -10.65
C ILE A 34 4.89 0.92 -10.54
N GLN A 35 4.12 0.92 -9.46
CA GLN A 35 3.22 -0.16 -9.05
C GLN A 35 1.85 0.40 -8.64
N SER A 36 0.86 -0.44 -8.37
CA SER A 36 -0.53 0.01 -8.15
C SER A 36 -0.82 0.42 -6.70
N HIS A 37 -1.61 1.48 -6.52
CA HIS A 37 -2.30 1.80 -5.26
C HIS A 37 -3.81 1.92 -5.48
N SER A 38 -4.38 1.02 -6.29
CA SER A 38 -5.77 1.03 -6.81
C SER A 38 -6.09 2.18 -7.76
N LEU A 39 -7.31 2.19 -8.29
CA LEU A 39 -7.76 3.18 -9.26
C LEU A 39 -8.16 4.48 -8.53
N ASN A 40 -8.92 4.36 -7.44
CA ASN A 40 -9.55 5.49 -6.74
C ASN A 40 -9.15 5.65 -5.26
N HIS A 41 -8.22 4.85 -4.74
CA HIS A 41 -7.83 4.87 -3.33
C HIS A 41 -9.02 4.63 -2.38
N VAL A 42 -9.86 3.65 -2.72
CA VAL A 42 -10.99 3.22 -1.90
C VAL A 42 -10.63 1.99 -1.07
N PHE A 43 -11.36 1.74 0.03
CA PHE A 43 -11.17 0.54 0.82
C PHE A 43 -11.65 -0.68 0.05
N LEU A 44 -10.70 -1.41 -0.54
CA LEU A 44 -10.97 -2.57 -1.38
C LEU A 44 -11.76 -3.68 -0.66
N SER A 45 -11.62 -3.78 0.66
CA SER A 45 -12.37 -4.73 1.50
C SER A 45 -13.87 -4.45 1.58
N ASP A 46 -14.27 -3.21 1.29
CA ASP A 46 -15.64 -2.72 1.50
C ASP A 46 -16.44 -2.73 0.18
N LEU A 47 -15.82 -3.11 -0.93
CA LEU A 47 -16.43 -3.15 -2.26
C LEU A 47 -17.12 -4.49 -2.53
N ASP A 48 -18.13 -4.47 -3.39
CA ASP A 48 -18.64 -5.67 -4.05
C ASP A 48 -17.59 -6.27 -5.03
N ASP A 49 -17.82 -7.49 -5.49
CA ASP A 49 -16.84 -8.23 -6.32
C ASP A 49 -16.54 -7.54 -7.65
N ARG A 50 -17.56 -6.94 -8.29
CA ARG A 50 -17.41 -6.27 -9.58
C ARG A 50 -16.59 -4.99 -9.42
N SER A 51 -16.94 -4.18 -8.42
CA SER A 51 -16.24 -2.94 -8.10
C SER A 51 -14.78 -3.21 -7.68
N LEU A 52 -14.55 -4.27 -6.88
CA LEU A 52 -13.21 -4.69 -6.48
C LEU A 52 -12.34 -5.08 -7.69
N ARG A 53 -12.85 -5.95 -8.58
CA ARG A 53 -12.11 -6.35 -9.78
C ARG A 53 -11.82 -5.17 -10.69
N ARG A 54 -12.77 -4.23 -10.83
CA ARG A 54 -12.56 -2.99 -11.58
C ARG A 54 -11.41 -2.16 -11.01
N GLU A 55 -11.39 -1.90 -9.70
CA GLU A 55 -10.30 -1.16 -9.04
C GLU A 55 -8.93 -1.79 -9.30
N LEU A 56 -8.85 -3.13 -9.26
CA LEU A 56 -7.61 -3.88 -9.37
C LEU A 56 -7.11 -3.99 -10.82
N ALA A 57 -7.98 -4.44 -11.73
CA ALA A 57 -7.62 -4.70 -13.12
C ALA A 57 -7.36 -3.39 -13.88
N GLU A 58 -8.21 -2.38 -13.68
CA GLU A 58 -8.08 -1.13 -14.43
C GLU A 58 -6.86 -0.32 -13.98
N SER A 59 -6.57 -0.30 -12.67
CA SER A 59 -5.35 0.37 -12.20
C SER A 59 -4.08 -0.29 -12.73
N LYS A 60 -4.05 -1.62 -12.81
CA LYS A 60 -2.94 -2.38 -13.40
C LYS A 60 -2.79 -2.04 -14.88
N ARG A 61 -3.86 -2.19 -15.66
CA ARG A 61 -3.89 -1.95 -17.11
C ARG A 61 -3.41 -0.55 -17.46
N LEU A 62 -3.99 0.48 -16.84
CA LEU A 62 -3.64 1.88 -17.13
C LEU A 62 -2.18 2.22 -16.80
N LEU A 63 -1.64 1.68 -15.71
CA LEU A 63 -0.22 1.87 -15.37
C LEU A 63 0.69 1.17 -16.38
N GLU A 64 0.38 -0.08 -16.74
CA GLU A 64 1.17 -0.84 -17.72
C GLU A 64 1.17 -0.16 -19.09
N GLU A 65 0.03 0.37 -19.53
CA GLU A 65 -0.11 1.12 -20.79
C GLU A 65 0.68 2.44 -20.78
N ASN A 66 0.57 3.23 -19.70
CA ASN A 66 1.17 4.58 -19.67
C ASN A 66 2.66 4.59 -19.36
N VAL A 67 3.15 3.59 -18.62
CA VAL A 67 4.55 3.49 -18.17
C VAL A 67 5.34 2.47 -19.01
N ALA A 68 4.66 1.65 -19.81
CA ALA A 68 5.24 0.58 -20.64
C ALA A 68 6.12 -0.40 -19.85
N LYS A 69 5.72 -0.71 -18.61
CA LYS A 69 6.39 -1.67 -17.72
C LYS A 69 5.37 -2.48 -16.92
N PRO A 70 5.68 -3.73 -16.56
CA PRO A 70 4.76 -4.59 -15.84
C PRO A 70 4.49 -4.10 -14.42
N VAL A 71 3.23 -4.26 -14.00
CA VAL A 71 2.77 -3.97 -12.64
C VAL A 71 2.51 -5.28 -11.92
N HIS A 72 3.40 -5.66 -11.01
CA HIS A 72 3.33 -6.93 -10.29
C HIS A 72 2.73 -6.80 -8.90
N TYR A 73 2.76 -5.61 -8.30
CA TYR A 73 2.42 -5.42 -6.90
C TYR A 73 1.38 -4.33 -6.71
N ILE A 74 0.57 -4.48 -5.68
CA ILE A 74 -0.37 -3.45 -5.22
C ILE A 74 -0.17 -3.17 -3.74
N SER A 75 -0.09 -1.89 -3.36
CA SER A 75 -0.28 -1.52 -1.96
C SER A 75 -1.76 -1.30 -1.70
N LEU A 76 -2.31 -1.88 -0.62
CA LEU A 76 -3.75 -1.80 -0.35
C LEU A 76 -4.07 -0.45 0.30
N PRO A 77 -5.02 0.35 -0.23
CA PRO A 77 -5.48 1.58 0.42
C PRO A 77 -5.97 1.30 1.84
N GLY A 78 -5.48 2.06 2.81
CA GLY A 78 -5.74 1.82 4.23
C GLY A 78 -4.98 0.64 4.85
N GLY A 79 -4.34 -0.23 4.03
CA GLY A 79 -3.48 -1.31 4.49
C GLY A 79 -4.17 -2.61 4.89
N PHE A 80 -5.49 -2.67 4.76
CA PHE A 80 -6.30 -3.82 5.17
C PHE A 80 -6.42 -4.84 4.05
N CYS A 81 -6.29 -6.10 4.44
CA CYS A 81 -6.26 -7.24 3.55
C CYS A 81 -7.34 -8.24 3.98
N SER A 82 -8.23 -8.61 3.06
CA SER A 82 -9.21 -9.69 3.27
C SER A 82 -8.93 -10.82 2.27
N ARG A 83 -9.45 -12.02 2.55
CA ARG A 83 -9.32 -13.18 1.65
C ARG A 83 -9.85 -12.84 0.24
N LYS A 84 -11.02 -12.21 0.18
CA LYS A 84 -11.62 -11.70 -1.06
C LYS A 84 -10.69 -10.78 -1.84
N VAL A 85 -10.01 -9.83 -1.17
CA VAL A 85 -9.06 -8.91 -1.83
C VAL A 85 -7.83 -9.64 -2.35
N LEU A 86 -7.32 -10.64 -1.61
CA LEU A 86 -6.18 -11.45 -2.05
C LEU A 86 -6.51 -12.28 -3.29
N GLU A 87 -7.66 -12.95 -3.29
CA GLU A 87 -8.13 -13.77 -4.40
C GLU A 87 -8.33 -12.90 -5.66
N ALA A 88 -9.05 -11.79 -5.53
CA ALA A 88 -9.26 -10.86 -6.65
C ALA A 88 -7.94 -10.26 -7.18
N ALA A 89 -6.98 -9.93 -6.31
CA ALA A 89 -5.68 -9.42 -6.75
C ALA A 89 -4.89 -10.49 -7.51
N ARG A 90 -4.94 -11.74 -7.07
CA ARG A 90 -4.32 -12.87 -7.80
C ARG A 90 -4.98 -13.08 -9.16
N GLU A 91 -6.31 -13.07 -9.22
CA GLU A 91 -7.07 -13.18 -10.47
C GLU A 91 -6.74 -12.06 -11.48
N CYS A 92 -6.48 -10.85 -10.99
CA CYS A 92 -6.05 -9.71 -11.83
C CYS A 92 -4.56 -9.76 -12.22
N GLY A 93 -3.83 -10.84 -11.89
CA GLY A 93 -2.44 -11.03 -12.30
C GLY A 93 -1.40 -10.25 -11.48
N TYR A 94 -1.74 -9.83 -10.26
CA TYR A 94 -0.73 -9.38 -9.29
C TYR A 94 0.05 -10.59 -8.74
N ARG A 95 1.34 -10.38 -8.44
CA ARG A 95 2.22 -11.35 -7.78
C ARG A 95 2.27 -11.15 -6.26
N GLY A 96 1.75 -10.04 -5.76
CA GLY A 96 1.64 -9.83 -4.32
C GLY A 96 1.01 -8.51 -3.93
N VAL A 97 0.69 -8.40 -2.64
CA VAL A 97 0.11 -7.21 -2.03
C VAL A 97 1.01 -6.69 -0.91
N CYS A 98 1.08 -5.37 -0.77
CA CYS A 98 1.71 -4.69 0.36
C CYS A 98 0.65 -4.22 1.35
N THR A 99 0.66 -4.79 2.54
CA THR A 99 -0.25 -4.45 3.65
C THR A 99 0.34 -3.33 4.52
N SER A 100 -0.40 -2.89 5.54
CA SER A 100 0.15 -2.05 6.61
C SER A 100 0.48 -2.84 7.88
N VAL A 101 0.52 -4.17 7.80
CA VAL A 101 0.98 -5.02 8.91
C VAL A 101 2.48 -4.73 9.13
N PRO A 102 2.89 -4.29 10.33
CA PRO A 102 4.29 -4.03 10.63
C PRO A 102 5.10 -5.31 10.64
N GLY A 103 6.34 -5.23 10.15
CA GLY A 103 7.33 -6.29 10.28
C GLY A 103 8.15 -6.54 9.04
N TYR A 104 9.04 -7.52 9.18
CA TYR A 104 9.99 -7.94 8.15
C TYR A 104 9.45 -9.12 7.34
N ASN A 105 9.86 -9.17 6.09
CA ASN A 105 9.52 -10.26 5.18
C ASN A 105 10.73 -11.20 5.09
N ALA A 106 10.49 -12.51 5.26
CA ALA A 106 11.48 -13.51 4.88
C ALA A 106 11.43 -13.73 3.35
N PRO A 107 12.50 -14.25 2.73
CA PRO A 107 12.45 -14.71 1.34
C PRO A 107 11.21 -15.58 1.12
N GLY A 108 10.39 -15.20 0.15
CA GLY A 108 9.09 -15.83 -0.07
C GLY A 108 9.23 -17.29 -0.46
N ARG A 109 8.37 -18.15 0.09
CA ARG A 109 8.22 -19.57 -0.31
C ARG A 109 6.87 -19.84 -0.99
N GLY A 110 6.29 -18.88 -1.71
CA GLY A 110 4.99 -19.05 -2.37
C GLY A 110 4.81 -18.17 -3.59
N GLU A 111 3.89 -18.56 -4.48
CA GLU A 111 3.62 -17.89 -5.77
C GLU A 111 3.01 -16.49 -5.62
N PHE A 112 2.36 -16.20 -4.49
CA PHE A 112 1.72 -14.90 -4.21
C PHE A 112 2.15 -14.33 -2.86
N LEU A 113 2.76 -13.15 -2.88
CA LEU A 113 3.35 -12.54 -1.69
C LEU A 113 2.36 -11.65 -0.93
N VAL A 114 2.31 -11.79 0.39
CA VAL A 114 1.61 -10.85 1.28
C VAL A 114 2.65 -10.15 2.14
N LEU A 115 3.04 -8.95 1.72
CA LEU A 115 4.18 -8.24 2.25
C LEU A 115 3.79 -7.34 3.43
N LYS A 116 4.57 -7.46 4.50
CA LYS A 116 4.60 -6.56 5.65
C LYS A 116 5.43 -5.33 5.33
N ARG A 117 5.18 -4.22 6.03
CA ARG A 117 5.92 -2.97 5.83
C ARG A 117 6.21 -2.28 7.15
N MET A 118 7.38 -1.65 7.25
CA MET A 118 7.72 -0.76 8.36
C MET A 118 7.32 0.68 8.00
N LEU A 119 6.57 1.34 8.87
CA LEU A 119 6.14 2.72 8.67
C LEU A 119 7.26 3.67 9.13
N VAL A 120 7.63 4.60 8.25
CA VAL A 120 8.49 5.74 8.60
C VAL A 120 7.60 6.97 8.72
N THR A 121 7.76 7.72 9.81
CA THR A 121 7.00 8.95 10.10
C THR A 121 7.95 10.08 10.46
N ARG A 122 7.43 11.31 10.58
CA ARG A 122 8.21 12.47 11.08
C ARG A 122 8.87 12.22 12.46
N LYS A 123 8.30 11.35 13.28
CA LYS A 123 8.83 11.00 14.61
C LYS A 123 9.89 9.89 14.58
N THR A 124 10.19 9.33 13.41
CA THR A 124 11.21 8.27 13.27
C THR A 124 12.60 8.90 13.29
N SER A 125 13.36 8.64 14.36
CA SER A 125 14.76 9.06 14.42
C SER A 125 15.62 8.27 13.43
N LEU A 126 16.85 8.73 13.18
CA LEU A 126 17.79 7.99 12.34
C LEU A 126 18.20 6.65 12.97
N GLU A 127 18.36 6.61 14.29
CA GLU A 127 18.64 5.38 15.04
C GLU A 127 17.49 4.37 14.90
N ASP A 128 16.26 4.86 15.03
CA ASP A 128 15.04 4.10 14.83
C ASP A 128 14.94 3.53 13.40
N PHE A 129 15.31 4.33 12.41
CA PHE A 129 15.36 3.93 11.01
C PHE A 129 16.44 2.86 10.79
N ALA A 130 17.66 3.06 11.29
CA ALA A 130 18.76 2.09 11.18
C ALA A 130 18.37 0.74 11.82
N THR A 131 17.81 0.78 13.02
CA THR A 131 17.28 -0.39 13.73
C THR A 131 16.20 -1.13 12.92
N SER A 132 15.40 -0.39 12.16
CA SER A 132 14.40 -0.98 11.24
C SER A 132 15.06 -1.68 10.06
N VAL A 133 16.08 -1.07 9.46
CA VAL A 133 16.78 -1.65 8.30
C VAL A 133 17.56 -2.91 8.68
N GLU A 134 18.12 -2.96 9.88
CA GLU A 134 18.84 -4.12 10.43
C GLU A 134 17.93 -5.31 10.80
N GLY A 135 16.61 -5.15 10.71
CA GLY A 135 15.68 -6.25 10.97
C GLY A 135 15.40 -6.50 12.46
N ASN A 136 15.66 -5.53 13.34
CA ASN A 136 15.45 -5.72 14.77
C ASN A 136 13.96 -5.82 15.11
N SER A 137 13.55 -7.00 15.63
CA SER A 137 12.16 -7.36 15.91
C SER A 137 11.48 -6.49 16.97
N ARG A 138 12.22 -5.80 17.86
CA ARG A 138 11.64 -4.99 18.94
C ARG A 138 10.72 -3.87 18.42
N ARG A 139 11.11 -3.24 17.31
CA ARG A 139 10.32 -2.17 16.68
C ARG A 139 9.12 -2.70 15.89
N ALA A 140 9.27 -3.88 15.28
CA ALA A 140 8.16 -4.57 14.65
C ALA A 140 7.10 -4.96 15.68
N LEU A 141 7.50 -5.42 16.87
CA LEU A 141 6.62 -5.77 17.98
C LEU A 141 5.80 -4.57 18.49
N SER A 142 6.43 -3.44 18.81
CA SER A 142 5.73 -2.24 19.30
C SER A 142 4.75 -1.69 18.26
N SER A 143 5.14 -1.66 16.99
CA SER A 143 4.27 -1.25 15.89
C SER A 143 3.10 -2.23 15.69
N SER A 144 3.33 -3.53 15.89
CA SER A 144 2.30 -4.57 15.77
C SER A 144 1.22 -4.42 16.82
N ALA A 145 1.55 -4.07 18.07
CA ALA A 145 0.56 -3.83 19.12
C ALA A 145 -0.38 -2.67 18.75
N LEU A 146 0.17 -1.54 18.31
CA LEU A 146 -0.63 -0.39 17.86
C LEU A 146 -1.48 -0.73 16.62
N TYR A 147 -0.94 -1.51 15.68
CA TYR A 147 -1.68 -2.00 14.52
C TYR A 147 -2.88 -2.85 14.94
N LEU A 148 -2.70 -3.80 15.86
CA LEU A 148 -3.77 -4.68 16.34
C LEU A 148 -4.87 -3.89 17.06
N LEU A 149 -4.51 -2.91 17.88
CA LEU A 149 -5.48 -2.01 18.52
C LEU A 149 -6.32 -1.26 17.48
N LYS A 150 -5.68 -0.72 16.44
CA LYS A 150 -6.36 -0.05 15.33
C LYS A 150 -7.27 -1.00 14.55
N ALA A 151 -6.80 -2.22 14.27
CA ALA A 151 -7.59 -3.23 13.56
C ALA A 151 -8.83 -3.66 14.37
N ALA A 152 -8.69 -3.82 15.68
CA ALA A 152 -9.80 -4.12 16.59
C ALA A 152 -10.81 -2.96 16.61
N ALA A 153 -10.35 -1.72 16.78
CA ALA A 153 -11.21 -0.52 16.77
C ALA A 153 -11.97 -0.36 15.44
N ARG A 154 -11.33 -0.66 14.29
CA ARG A 154 -12.03 -0.65 13.00
C ARG A 154 -13.08 -1.75 12.93
N LYS A 155 -12.78 -2.96 13.40
CA LYS A 155 -13.72 -4.09 13.36
C LYS A 155 -14.98 -3.81 14.19
N THR A 156 -14.85 -3.10 15.30
CA THR A 156 -15.97 -2.75 16.18
C THR A 156 -16.77 -1.53 15.70
N LEU A 157 -16.09 -0.49 15.20
CA LEU A 157 -16.74 0.78 14.79
C LEU A 157 -17.20 0.79 13.33
N GLY A 158 -16.70 -0.13 12.50
CA GLY A 158 -16.84 -0.08 11.04
C GLY A 158 -15.91 0.96 10.40
N SER A 159 -15.55 0.76 9.12
CA SER A 159 -14.56 1.57 8.40
C SER A 159 -14.89 3.07 8.43
N ARG A 160 -16.15 3.44 8.17
CA ARG A 160 -16.56 4.84 8.03
C ARG A 160 -16.45 5.62 9.35
N ALA A 161 -16.89 5.04 10.47
CA ALA A 161 -16.82 5.70 11.77
C ALA A 161 -15.38 5.72 12.33
N TYR A 162 -14.64 4.62 12.17
CA TYR A 162 -13.22 4.54 12.55
C TYR A 162 -12.40 5.67 11.90
N TYR A 163 -12.52 5.87 10.58
CA TYR A 163 -11.74 6.90 9.89
C TYR A 163 -12.27 8.32 10.13
N SER A 164 -13.56 8.52 10.38
CA SER A 164 -14.07 9.83 10.85
C SER A 164 -13.44 10.21 12.20
N LEU A 165 -13.33 9.25 13.11
CA LEU A 165 -12.64 9.43 14.40
C LEU A 165 -11.14 9.68 14.20
N TRP A 166 -10.50 8.88 13.34
CA TRP A 166 -9.06 8.92 13.12
C TRP A 166 -8.58 10.15 12.35
N SER A 167 -9.35 10.62 11.37
CA SER A 167 -9.06 11.87 10.64
C SER A 167 -9.14 13.11 11.51
N LYS A 168 -9.99 13.11 12.55
CA LYS A 168 -10.05 14.17 13.56
C LYS A 168 -8.83 14.13 14.49
N LEU A 169 -8.42 12.94 14.93
CA LEU A 169 -7.25 12.76 15.79
C LEU A 169 -5.90 13.07 15.09
N PHE A 170 -5.81 12.91 13.76
CA PHE A 170 -4.57 13.16 12.99
C PHE A 170 -4.57 14.48 12.20
N LYS A 171 -5.64 15.29 12.29
CA LYS A 171 -5.58 16.69 11.82
C LYS A 171 -4.52 17.51 12.57
N GLU A 172 -4.12 17.07 13.77
CA GLU A 172 -3.06 17.70 14.57
C GLU A 172 -1.64 17.16 14.29
N VAL A 173 -1.46 16.27 13.30
CA VAL A 173 -0.15 15.65 13.00
C VAL A 173 0.32 15.92 11.55
N LYS A 174 -0.24 16.93 10.88
CA LYS A 174 0.35 17.48 9.64
C LYS A 174 1.41 18.52 9.98
#